data_AF-A0A1X2H5P7-F1
#
_entry.id   AF-A0A1X2H5P7-F1
#
_cell.length_a   1.000
_cell.length_b   1.000
_cell.length_c   1.000
_cell.angle_alpha   90.00
_cell.angle_beta   90.00
_cell.angle_gamma   90.00
#
_symmetry.space_group_name_H-M   'P 1'
#
loop_
_entity.id
_entity.type
_entity.pdbx_description
1 polymer ?
#
loop_
_entity_poly.entity_id
_entity_poly.type
_entity_poly.pdbx_seq_one_letter_code
_entity_poly.pdbx_strand_id
1 'polypeptide(L)'
;MNSKYSPENPAALLEKVRMAFVKTSFHSSFPRTLNSATALMEYAKEIGVADRLRHTSNIEARSAEDREIWNERGKAYFQKVYGGRALDLKRAIEEASPDHWSLVSYCYGHILSNTAYMDEIETQLAIIVALDVMSAGPQLSGHITGATLVGASNHQMHAARLLAYEVKMAVYQVEMERGPPRMGV
;
A
#
# COMPACT_ATOMS: atom_id res chain seq x y z
N MET A 1 15.94 6.37 -14.90
CA MET A 1 15.10 6.69 -13.73
C MET A 1 14.06 7.71 -14.15
N ASN A 2 12.79 7.52 -13.80
CA ASN A 2 11.72 8.48 -14.13
C ASN A 2 12.02 9.80 -13.40
N SER A 3 12.32 10.88 -14.13
CA SER A 3 12.90 12.11 -13.57
C SER A 3 11.99 12.82 -12.55
N LYS A 4 10.69 12.50 -12.57
CA LYS A 4 9.65 13.06 -11.70
C LYS A 4 9.90 12.85 -10.20
N TYR A 5 10.52 11.72 -9.81
CA TYR A 5 10.72 11.34 -8.40
C TYR A 5 12.19 11.39 -7.96
N SER A 6 13.00 12.23 -8.62
CA SER A 6 14.41 12.41 -8.28
C SER A 6 14.57 13.18 -6.95
N PRO A 7 15.74 13.06 -6.28
CA PRO A 7 16.07 13.85 -5.10
C PRO A 7 15.96 15.38 -5.31
N GLU A 8 16.10 15.83 -6.56
CA GLU A 8 15.93 17.22 -7.01
C GLU A 8 14.48 17.72 -6.88
N ASN A 9 13.49 16.81 -6.77
CA ASN A 9 12.08 17.14 -6.57
C ASN A 9 11.51 16.40 -5.35
N PRO A 10 11.94 16.77 -4.13
CA PRO A 10 11.59 16.03 -2.91
C PRO A 10 10.08 16.00 -2.66
N ALA A 11 9.34 17.06 -2.99
CA ALA A 11 7.88 17.06 -2.82
C ALA A 11 7.19 15.94 -3.62
N ALA A 12 7.57 15.73 -4.89
CA ALA A 12 6.96 14.68 -5.71
C ALA A 12 7.28 13.27 -5.18
N LEU A 13 8.51 13.07 -4.67
CA LEU A 13 8.89 11.83 -4.00
C LEU A 13 8.06 11.61 -2.74
N LEU A 14 7.90 12.63 -1.89
CA LEU A 14 7.09 12.55 -0.67
C LEU A 14 5.61 12.27 -0.96
N GLU A 15 5.03 12.82 -2.05
CA GLU A 15 3.66 12.47 -2.47
C GLU A 15 3.52 10.99 -2.84
N LYS A 16 4.54 10.43 -3.52
CA LYS A 16 4.57 9.01 -3.86
C LYS A 16 4.66 8.13 -2.61
N VAL A 17 5.54 8.48 -1.66
CA VAL A 17 5.65 7.77 -0.38
C VAL A 17 4.35 7.84 0.42
N ARG A 18 3.69 9.01 0.46
CA ARG A 18 2.37 9.16 1.08
C ARG A 18 1.31 8.27 0.42
N MET A 19 1.36 8.11 -0.90
CA MET A 19 0.46 7.17 -1.60
C MET A 19 0.74 5.71 -1.22
N ALA A 20 2.01 5.34 -1.01
CA ALA A 20 2.35 4.01 -0.52
C ALA A 20 1.69 3.74 0.85
N PHE A 21 1.76 4.70 1.79
CA PHE A 21 1.09 4.57 3.10
C PHE A 21 -0.42 4.36 2.97
N VAL A 22 -1.09 5.12 2.11
CA VAL A 22 -2.53 4.97 1.86
C VAL A 22 -2.83 3.57 1.29
N LYS A 23 -2.11 3.13 0.26
CA LYS A 23 -2.34 1.83 -0.39
C LYS A 23 -2.03 0.64 0.52
N THR A 24 -1.10 0.77 1.46
CA THR A 24 -0.76 -0.31 2.41
C THR A 24 -1.56 -0.28 3.69
N SER A 25 -2.37 0.75 3.96
CA SER A 25 -3.09 0.92 5.24
C SER A 25 -3.99 -0.26 5.60
N PHE A 26 -4.61 -0.88 4.59
CA PHE A 26 -5.44 -2.08 4.77
C PHE A 26 -4.63 -3.31 5.20
N HIS A 27 -3.35 -3.38 4.82
CA HIS A 27 -2.46 -4.52 5.04
C HIS A 27 -1.59 -4.36 6.29
N SER A 28 -1.13 -3.14 6.59
CA SER A 28 -0.18 -2.84 7.67
C SER A 28 -0.75 -2.03 8.83
N SER A 29 -2.09 -1.87 8.92
CA SER A 29 -2.83 -1.07 9.90
C SER A 29 -2.85 0.45 9.64
N PHE A 30 -4.06 1.03 9.70
CA PHE A 30 -4.31 2.46 9.52
C PHE A 30 -3.58 3.35 10.55
N PRO A 31 -3.60 3.06 11.86
CA PRO A 31 -2.78 3.81 12.83
C PRO A 31 -1.29 3.90 12.47
N ARG A 32 -0.67 2.83 11.96
CA ARG A 32 0.76 2.84 11.61
C ARG A 32 1.03 3.75 10.43
N THR A 33 0.25 3.63 9.37
CA THR A 33 0.41 4.44 8.16
C THR A 33 0.05 5.90 8.40
N LEU A 34 -0.90 6.19 9.30
CA LEU A 34 -1.20 7.55 9.74
C LEU A 34 -0.01 8.16 10.50
N ASN A 35 0.57 7.44 11.46
CA ASN A 35 1.77 7.90 12.17
C ASN A 35 2.94 8.17 11.21
N SER A 36 3.16 7.28 10.24
CA SER A 36 4.16 7.49 9.18
C SER A 36 3.86 8.71 8.32
N ALA A 37 2.60 8.97 7.98
CA ALA A 37 2.21 10.16 7.23
C ALA A 37 2.44 11.46 8.02
N THR A 38 2.19 11.45 9.34
CA THR A 38 2.49 12.58 10.23
C THR A 38 3.98 12.86 10.29
N ALA A 39 4.82 11.84 10.53
CA ALA A 39 6.27 11.98 10.55
C ALA A 39 6.83 12.47 9.20
N LEU A 40 6.27 11.98 8.08
CA LEU A 40 6.62 12.45 6.74
C LEU A 40 6.28 13.93 6.54
N MET A 41 5.15 14.40 7.09
CA MET A 41 4.76 15.81 7.03
C MET A 41 5.64 16.70 7.92
N GLU A 42 6.12 16.19 9.07
CA GLU A 42 7.12 16.89 9.90
C GLU A 42 8.43 17.07 9.13
N TYR A 43 8.95 15.99 8.54
CA TYR A 43 10.13 16.07 7.68
C TYR A 43 9.93 17.02 6.48
N ALA A 44 8.75 17.01 5.86
CA ALA A 44 8.45 17.95 4.77
C ALA A 44 8.50 19.43 5.21
N LYS A 45 8.17 19.73 6.47
CA LYS A 45 8.30 21.09 7.03
C LYS A 45 9.77 21.44 7.22
N GLU A 46 10.57 20.52 7.75
CA GLU A 46 12.01 20.71 7.98
C GLU A 46 12.76 21.05 6.69
N ILE A 47 12.44 20.37 5.58
CA ILE A 47 13.08 20.61 4.28
C ILE A 47 12.39 21.70 3.45
N GLY A 48 11.39 22.42 4.00
CA GLY A 48 10.76 23.57 3.36
C GLY A 48 9.82 23.25 2.19
N VAL A 49 9.27 22.03 2.09
CA VAL A 49 8.37 21.64 0.98
C VAL A 49 6.93 21.31 1.40
N ALA A 50 6.61 21.44 2.69
CA ALA A 50 5.29 21.09 3.23
C ALA A 50 4.11 21.77 2.51
N ASP A 51 4.25 23.03 2.09
CA ASP A 51 3.18 23.76 1.39
C ASP A 51 2.79 23.12 0.05
N ARG A 52 3.73 22.43 -0.61
CA ARG A 52 3.46 21.69 -1.85
C ARG A 52 2.68 20.39 -1.61
N LEU A 53 2.64 19.90 -0.38
CA LEU A 53 1.94 18.67 0.02
C LEU A 53 0.59 18.94 0.70
N ARG A 54 0.36 20.16 1.19
CA ARG A 54 -0.89 20.53 1.85
C ARG A 54 -2.04 20.52 0.85
N HIS A 55 -3.21 20.08 1.32
CA HIS A 55 -4.46 20.08 0.55
C HIS A 55 -4.43 19.28 -0.77
N THR A 56 -3.41 18.44 -1.00
CA THR A 56 -3.41 17.51 -2.12
C THR A 56 -4.09 16.21 -1.71
N SER A 57 -5.21 15.90 -2.36
CA SER A 57 -5.96 14.65 -2.20
C SER A 57 -6.01 13.91 -3.52
N ASN A 58 -5.68 12.63 -3.48
CA ASN A 58 -5.49 11.79 -4.67
C ASN A 58 -6.55 10.68 -4.76
N ILE A 59 -7.54 10.70 -3.86
CA ILE A 59 -8.50 9.60 -3.65
C ILE A 59 -9.96 10.08 -3.54
N GLU A 60 -10.23 11.37 -3.71
CA GLU A 60 -11.56 11.96 -3.57
C GLU A 60 -12.43 11.76 -4.82
N ALA A 61 -13.62 11.16 -4.63
CA ALA A 61 -14.63 11.03 -5.67
C ALA A 61 -15.35 12.35 -5.72
N ARG A 62 -15.42 12.98 -6.88
CA ARG A 62 -16.05 14.28 -7.06
C ARG A 62 -17.49 14.13 -7.58
N SER A 63 -17.86 12.98 -8.15
CA SER A 63 -19.21 12.70 -8.63
C SER A 63 -19.66 11.23 -8.53
N ALA A 64 -20.90 10.94 -8.94
CA ALA A 64 -21.42 9.58 -9.05
C ALA A 64 -20.79 8.80 -10.21
N GLU A 65 -20.48 9.49 -11.31
CA GLU A 65 -19.79 8.97 -12.49
C GLU A 65 -18.36 8.54 -12.12
N ASP A 66 -17.67 9.30 -11.25
CA ASP A 66 -16.36 8.90 -10.72
C ASP A 66 -16.42 7.55 -10.00
N ARG A 67 -17.52 7.29 -9.26
CA ARG A 67 -17.67 6.02 -8.53
C ARG A 67 -17.81 4.82 -9.46
N GLU A 68 -18.54 4.95 -10.58
CA GLU A 68 -18.67 3.85 -11.53
C GLU A 68 -17.34 3.55 -12.22
N ILE A 69 -16.64 4.59 -12.67
CA ILE A 69 -15.29 4.47 -13.25
C ILE A 69 -14.35 3.74 -12.27
N TRP A 70 -14.44 4.07 -10.98
CA TRP A 70 -13.62 3.45 -9.95
C TRP A 70 -13.98 2.00 -9.69
N ASN A 71 -15.26 1.67 -9.68
CA ASN A 71 -15.72 0.30 -9.57
C ASN A 71 -15.20 -0.55 -10.74
N GLU A 72 -15.30 -0.05 -11.97
CA GLU A 72 -14.83 -0.76 -13.17
C GLU A 72 -13.32 -0.99 -13.15
N ARG A 73 -12.52 0.06 -12.93
CA ARG A 73 -11.06 -0.09 -12.83
C ARG A 73 -10.65 -0.98 -11.65
N GLY A 74 -11.41 -0.95 -10.54
CA GLY A 74 -11.17 -1.78 -9.37
C GLY A 74 -11.36 -3.26 -9.67
N LYS A 75 -12.49 -3.60 -10.32
CA LYS A 75 -12.77 -4.96 -10.81
C LYS A 75 -11.70 -5.43 -11.79
N ALA A 76 -11.32 -4.59 -12.75
CA ALA A 76 -10.28 -4.91 -13.72
C ALA A 76 -8.92 -5.15 -13.06
N TYR A 77 -8.54 -4.31 -12.09
CA TYR A 77 -7.28 -4.47 -11.37
C TYR A 77 -7.29 -5.71 -10.46
N PHE A 78 -8.38 -5.97 -9.75
CA PHE A 78 -8.55 -7.19 -8.95
C PHE A 78 -8.43 -8.44 -9.83
N GLN A 79 -9.06 -8.43 -11.00
CA GLN A 79 -8.95 -9.51 -12.00
C GLN A 79 -7.50 -9.68 -12.48
N LYS A 80 -6.75 -8.60 -12.68
CA LYS A 80 -5.34 -8.66 -13.09
C LYS A 80 -4.44 -9.27 -12.00
N VAL A 81 -4.67 -8.89 -10.73
CA VAL A 81 -3.89 -9.37 -9.58
C VAL A 81 -4.18 -10.84 -9.27
N TYR A 82 -5.41 -11.30 -9.39
CA TYR A 82 -5.77 -12.68 -9.00
C TYR A 82 -6.00 -13.63 -10.18
N GLY A 83 -6.00 -13.13 -11.41
CA GLY A 83 -6.12 -13.92 -12.63
C GLY A 83 -7.33 -14.86 -12.61
N GLY A 84 -7.12 -16.11 -13.03
CA GLY A 84 -8.18 -17.13 -13.06
C GLY A 84 -8.83 -17.43 -11.70
N ARG A 85 -8.20 -17.04 -10.58
CA ARG A 85 -8.72 -17.26 -9.22
C ARG A 85 -9.56 -16.10 -8.68
N ALA A 86 -9.65 -14.98 -9.41
CA ALA A 86 -10.31 -13.78 -8.93
C ALA A 86 -11.78 -14.05 -8.53
N LEU A 87 -12.53 -14.75 -9.38
CA LEU A 87 -13.93 -15.06 -9.10
C LEU A 87 -14.10 -15.97 -7.88
N ASP A 88 -13.24 -16.99 -7.75
CA ASP A 88 -13.28 -17.92 -6.61
C ASP A 88 -12.94 -17.21 -5.30
N LEU A 89 -11.91 -16.35 -5.31
CA LEU A 89 -11.53 -15.55 -4.15
C LEU A 89 -12.63 -14.58 -3.75
N LYS A 90 -13.25 -13.89 -4.73
CA LYS A 90 -14.41 -13.03 -4.49
C LYS A 90 -15.52 -13.81 -3.77
N ARG A 91 -15.93 -14.96 -4.31
CA ARG A 91 -17.00 -15.78 -3.71
C ARG A 91 -16.64 -16.23 -2.30
N ALA A 92 -15.40 -16.68 -2.08
CA ALA A 92 -14.94 -17.08 -0.76
C ALA A 92 -14.97 -15.93 0.27
N ILE A 93 -14.60 -14.70 -0.15
CA ILE A 93 -14.69 -13.52 0.72
C ILE A 93 -16.15 -13.17 1.00
N GLU A 94 -17.02 -13.15 -0.01
CA GLU A 94 -18.46 -12.86 0.14
C GLU A 94 -19.17 -13.87 1.04
N GLU A 95 -18.84 -15.16 0.90
CA GLU A 95 -19.37 -16.24 1.72
C GLU A 95 -18.93 -16.10 3.18
N ALA A 96 -17.66 -15.71 3.41
CA ALA A 96 -17.18 -15.42 4.75
C ALA A 96 -17.83 -14.16 5.34
N SER A 97 -17.96 -13.10 4.53
CA SER A 97 -18.61 -11.84 4.90
C SER A 97 -18.80 -10.92 3.68
N PRO A 98 -20.05 -10.57 3.31
CA PRO A 98 -20.31 -9.61 2.22
C PRO A 98 -19.79 -8.20 2.52
N ASP A 99 -19.69 -7.82 3.81
CA ASP A 99 -19.11 -6.54 4.22
C ASP A 99 -17.60 -6.50 3.95
N HIS A 100 -16.90 -7.61 4.17
CA HIS A 100 -15.48 -7.71 3.82
C HIS A 100 -15.27 -7.61 2.32
N TRP A 101 -16.13 -8.23 1.50
CA TRP A 101 -16.06 -8.04 0.05
C TRP A 101 -16.33 -6.60 -0.35
N SER A 102 -17.31 -5.93 0.28
CA SER A 102 -17.61 -4.52 0.03
C SER A 102 -16.39 -3.64 0.32
N LEU A 103 -15.68 -3.89 1.41
CA LEU A 103 -14.45 -3.19 1.77
C LEU A 103 -13.31 -3.47 0.78
N VAL A 104 -13.11 -4.73 0.38
CA VAL A 104 -12.11 -5.11 -0.64
C VAL A 104 -12.42 -4.44 -1.98
N SER A 105 -13.68 -4.48 -2.43
CA SER A 105 -14.12 -3.85 -3.68
C SER A 105 -13.89 -2.33 -3.64
N TYR A 106 -14.24 -1.68 -2.53
CA TYR A 106 -13.98 -0.26 -2.32
C TYR A 106 -12.47 0.05 -2.38
N CYS A 107 -11.65 -0.70 -1.64
CA CYS A 107 -10.20 -0.51 -1.64
C CYS A 107 -9.60 -0.69 -3.03
N TYR A 108 -10.00 -1.73 -3.78
CA TYR A 108 -9.50 -1.94 -5.15
C TYR A 108 -9.94 -0.83 -6.10
N GLY A 109 -11.19 -0.37 -6.02
CA GLY A 109 -11.71 0.67 -6.90
C GLY A 109 -11.17 2.07 -6.59
N HIS A 110 -11.14 2.46 -5.32
CA HIS A 110 -10.79 3.82 -4.92
C HIS A 110 -9.28 4.01 -4.75
N ILE A 111 -8.58 3.00 -4.19
CA ILE A 111 -7.22 3.16 -3.69
C ILE A 111 -6.21 2.40 -4.54
N LEU A 112 -6.38 1.08 -4.69
CA LEU A 112 -5.31 0.22 -5.21
C LEU A 112 -5.15 0.34 -6.73
N SER A 113 -6.25 0.49 -7.48
CA SER A 113 -6.22 0.66 -8.95
C SER A 113 -5.77 2.05 -9.42
N ASN A 114 -5.65 3.04 -8.53
CA ASN A 114 -5.22 4.39 -8.91
C ASN A 114 -3.71 4.40 -9.21
N THR A 115 -3.33 4.75 -10.44
CA THR A 115 -1.93 4.75 -10.91
C THR A 115 -1.28 6.12 -11.02
N ALA A 116 -1.89 7.19 -10.48
CA ALA A 116 -1.38 8.56 -10.63
C ALA A 116 0.02 8.79 -10.02
N TYR A 117 0.36 8.02 -8.98
CA TYR A 117 1.62 8.16 -8.22
C TYR A 117 2.45 6.90 -8.14
N MET A 118 1.79 5.74 -8.14
CA MET A 118 2.40 4.43 -8.11
C MET A 118 1.75 3.59 -9.18
N ASP A 119 2.54 2.98 -10.04
CA ASP A 119 2.00 2.02 -10.98
C ASP A 119 1.55 0.72 -10.27
N GLU A 120 1.05 -0.23 -11.05
CA GLU A 120 0.56 -1.50 -10.52
C GLU A 120 1.67 -2.36 -9.90
N ILE A 121 2.88 -2.35 -10.49
CA ILE A 121 4.04 -3.08 -9.99
C ILE A 121 4.45 -2.51 -8.64
N GLU A 122 4.62 -1.19 -8.56
CA GLU A 122 4.96 -0.49 -7.32
C GLU A 122 3.90 -0.71 -6.24
N THR A 123 2.63 -0.71 -6.62
CA THR A 123 1.52 -1.00 -5.71
C THR A 123 1.62 -2.42 -5.15
N GLN A 124 1.83 -3.44 -5.99
CA GLN A 124 1.96 -4.82 -5.53
C GLN A 124 3.20 -5.04 -4.67
N LEU A 125 4.35 -4.44 -5.03
CA LEU A 125 5.58 -4.54 -4.23
C LEU A 125 5.40 -3.92 -2.84
N ALA A 126 4.73 -2.76 -2.74
CA ALA A 126 4.42 -2.15 -1.45
C ALA A 126 3.48 -3.01 -0.59
N ILE A 127 2.48 -3.65 -1.20
CA ILE A 127 1.60 -4.60 -0.49
C ILE A 127 2.37 -5.83 0.00
N ILE A 128 3.26 -6.39 -0.82
CA ILE A 128 4.14 -7.51 -0.43
C ILE A 128 4.97 -7.14 0.80
N VAL A 129 5.62 -5.97 0.80
CA VAL A 129 6.41 -5.49 1.95
C VAL A 129 5.54 -5.39 3.20
N ALA A 130 4.36 -4.78 3.08
CA ALA A 130 3.42 -4.66 4.20
C ALA A 130 3.01 -6.03 4.77
N LEU A 131 2.69 -7.00 3.89
CA LEU A 131 2.27 -8.33 4.29
C LEU A 131 3.40 -9.19 4.89
N ASP A 132 4.63 -9.07 4.38
CA ASP A 132 5.80 -9.77 4.95
C ASP A 132 6.12 -9.27 6.37
N VAL A 133 6.09 -7.94 6.57
CA VAL A 133 6.30 -7.34 7.90
C VAL A 133 5.24 -7.81 8.89
N MET A 134 3.98 -7.84 8.45
CA MET A 134 2.85 -8.32 9.25
C MET A 134 2.77 -9.85 9.39
N SER A 135 3.62 -10.60 8.68
CA SER A 135 3.64 -12.07 8.64
C SER A 135 2.30 -12.69 8.20
N ALA A 136 1.61 -12.04 7.25
CA ALA A 136 0.30 -12.44 6.74
C ALA A 136 0.42 -13.40 5.54
N GLY A 137 0.85 -14.63 5.81
CA GLY A 137 1.20 -15.65 4.79
C GLY A 137 0.13 -15.91 3.71
N PRO A 138 -1.15 -16.13 4.06
CA PRO A 138 -2.18 -16.42 3.07
C PRO A 138 -2.36 -15.30 2.02
N GLN A 139 -2.40 -14.04 2.47
CA GLN A 139 -2.52 -12.88 1.60
C GLN A 139 -1.22 -12.63 0.81
N LEU A 140 -0.06 -12.81 1.45
CA LEU A 140 1.25 -12.63 0.81
C LEU A 140 1.41 -13.52 -0.42
N SER A 141 1.02 -14.79 -0.34
CA SER A 141 1.10 -15.74 -1.46
C SER A 141 0.29 -15.27 -2.68
N GLY A 142 -0.93 -14.77 -2.43
CA GLY A 142 -1.77 -14.18 -3.47
C GLY A 142 -1.13 -12.97 -4.13
N HIS A 143 -0.56 -12.07 -3.33
CA HIS A 143 0.07 -10.84 -3.84
C HIS A 143 1.42 -11.07 -4.54
N ILE A 144 2.20 -12.10 -4.18
CA ILE A 144 3.40 -12.51 -4.96
C ILE A 144 3.00 -13.00 -6.36
N THR A 145 1.95 -13.82 -6.43
CA THR A 145 1.41 -14.28 -7.71
C THR A 145 0.89 -13.09 -8.52
N GLY A 146 0.15 -12.19 -7.87
CA GLY A 146 -0.38 -11.00 -8.51
C GLY A 146 0.67 -10.01 -8.99
N ALA A 147 1.74 -9.80 -8.22
CA ALA A 147 2.90 -9.01 -8.65
C ALA A 147 3.50 -9.56 -9.95
N THR A 148 3.62 -10.88 -10.06
CA THR A 148 4.09 -11.55 -11.29
C THR A 148 3.12 -11.28 -12.44
N LEU A 149 1.81 -11.42 -12.22
CA LEU A 149 0.78 -11.19 -13.25
C LEU A 149 0.70 -9.75 -13.75
N VAL A 150 1.02 -8.76 -12.90
CA VAL A 150 1.11 -7.35 -13.31
C VAL A 150 2.47 -6.98 -13.93
N GLY A 151 3.41 -7.93 -14.02
CA GLY A 151 4.69 -7.78 -14.72
C GLY A 151 5.90 -7.48 -13.82
N ALA A 152 5.78 -7.62 -12.49
CA ALA A 152 6.94 -7.52 -11.61
C ALA A 152 7.91 -8.68 -11.84
N SER A 153 9.20 -8.38 -11.92
CA SER A 153 10.24 -9.40 -12.02
C SER A 153 10.50 -10.07 -10.67
N ASN A 154 11.02 -11.31 -10.70
CA ASN A 154 11.49 -12.01 -9.51
C ASN A 154 12.56 -11.20 -8.74
N HIS A 155 13.42 -10.47 -9.45
CA HIS A 155 14.43 -9.61 -8.83
C HIS A 155 13.80 -8.46 -8.03
N GLN A 156 12.79 -7.78 -8.59
CA GLN A 156 12.08 -6.71 -7.89
C GLN A 156 11.36 -7.23 -6.64
N MET A 157 10.68 -8.38 -6.76
CA MET A 157 10.02 -9.00 -5.61
C MET A 157 11.03 -9.42 -4.54
N HIS A 158 12.14 -10.06 -4.92
CA HIS A 158 13.18 -10.44 -3.98
C HIS A 158 13.77 -9.21 -3.26
N ALA A 159 14.10 -8.15 -3.99
CA ALA A 159 14.61 -6.91 -3.40
C ALA A 159 13.60 -6.28 -2.41
N ALA A 160 12.32 -6.22 -2.77
CA ALA A 160 11.28 -5.71 -1.87
C ALA A 160 11.18 -6.53 -0.57
N ARG A 161 11.21 -7.86 -0.67
CA ARG A 161 11.17 -8.74 0.50
C ARG A 161 12.43 -8.66 1.36
N LEU A 162 13.60 -8.46 0.76
CA LEU A 162 14.84 -8.23 1.49
C LEU A 162 14.75 -6.94 2.31
N LEU A 163 14.27 -5.84 1.72
CA LEU A 163 14.02 -4.59 2.45
C LEU A 163 13.02 -4.78 3.60
N ALA A 164 11.95 -5.54 3.36
CA ALA A 164 10.97 -5.87 4.40
C ALA A 164 11.62 -6.63 5.57
N TYR A 165 12.50 -7.59 5.27
CA TYR A 165 13.26 -8.33 6.27
C TYR A 165 14.21 -7.42 7.06
N GLU A 166 14.99 -6.56 6.39
CA GLU A 166 15.91 -5.63 7.04
C GLU A 166 15.18 -4.68 8.01
N VAL A 167 14.05 -4.11 7.59
CA VAL A 167 13.22 -3.26 8.46
C VAL A 167 12.67 -4.06 9.64
N LYS A 168 12.17 -5.27 9.40
CA LYS A 168 11.64 -6.14 10.46
C LYS A 168 12.72 -6.47 11.50
N MET A 169 13.95 -6.74 11.07
CA MET A 169 15.07 -7.01 11.96
C MET A 169 15.50 -5.76 12.74
N ALA A 170 15.53 -4.59 12.11
CA ALA A 170 15.83 -3.34 12.79
C ALA A 170 14.79 -3.01 13.88
N VAL A 171 13.50 -3.17 13.58
CA VAL A 171 12.43 -2.99 14.57
C VAL A 171 12.54 -4.01 15.70
N TYR A 172 12.80 -5.27 15.38
CA TYR A 172 12.98 -6.32 16.39
C TYR A 172 14.12 -5.99 17.35
N GLN A 173 15.25 -5.51 16.84
CA GLN A 173 16.39 -5.11 17.66
C GLN A 173 16.02 -3.98 18.64
N VAL A 174 15.33 -2.93 18.17
CA VAL A 174 14.88 -1.82 19.02
C VAL A 174 13.91 -2.29 20.11
N GLU A 175 12.98 -3.19 19.78
CA GLU A 175 12.02 -3.71 20.76
C GLU A 175 12.72 -4.62 21.80
N MET A 176 13.76 -5.36 21.42
CA MET A 176 14.59 -6.11 22.38
C MET A 176 15.37 -5.19 23.32
N GLU A 177 15.87 -4.07 22.83
CA GLU A 177 16.57 -3.06 23.65
C GLU A 177 15.63 -2.31 24.61
N ARG A 178 14.38 -2.08 24.20
CA ARG A 178 13.35 -1.44 25.05
C ARG A 178 12.92 -2.29 26.24
N GLY A 179 13.11 -3.61 26.16
CA GLY A 179 12.61 -4.55 27.16
C GLY A 179 11.09 -4.66 27.16
N PRO A 180 10.50 -5.53 28.01
CA PRO A 180 9.05 -5.68 28.07
C PRO A 180 8.38 -4.36 28.46
N PRO A 181 7.17 -4.06 27.92
CA PRO A 181 6.43 -2.87 28.33
C PRO A 181 6.30 -2.85 29.84
N ARG A 182 6.72 -1.75 30.48
CA ARG A 182 6.47 -1.57 31.91
C ARG A 182 4.96 -1.60 32.09
N MET A 183 4.47 -2.67 32.70
CA MET A 183 3.07 -2.80 33.10
C MET A 183 2.80 -1.67 34.10
N GLY A 184 2.32 -0.53 33.59
CA GLY A 184 1.80 0.54 34.41
C GLY A 184 0.57 0.03 35.12
N VAL A 185 0.59 0.08 36.45
CA VAL A 185 -0.54 -0.19 37.33
C VAL A 185 -1.56 0.94 37.19
#